data_AF-F4GQ40-F1
#
_entry.id   AF-F4GQ40-F1
#
_cell.length_a   1.000
_cell.length_b   1.000
_cell.length_c   1.000
_cell.angle_alpha   90.00
_cell.angle_beta   90.00
_cell.angle_gamma   90.00
#
_symmetry.space_group_name_H-M   'P 1'
#
loop_
_entity.id
_entity.type
_entity.pdbx_description
1 polymer ?
#
loop_
_entity_poly.entity_id
_entity_poly.type
_entity_poly.pdbx_seq_one_letter_code
_entity_poly.pdbx_strand_id
1 'polypeptide(L)'
;MDAAGSNTGQAEVKAAIASWLKAVYSRDADAIIAHYTPDLVAYDAVLQLQFKGQQAYKDHWKACFEMCGGPMVFEPKDLEVQVSGDLANVHGLISCGGADESGKVHSSWMRMTSSYRKVGGKWLIAHEHFSAPFDMMSWKALFDLDPDHPDKVRAIPSGMSSITPHLVCANASEAIDFYKRAFGAIEMARLEGPDGKIAHAYLHIGNSAIFLFDENPQWGAQGPLALKGTPVSLHLYVDNADEAAKKAVAAGAKQVMEVQDMFWGDRYGMLEDPYGHRWSVATHIKDLSPEEIKKASETMFTAGGCAGEAQQTA
;
A
#
# COMPACT_ATOMS: atom_id res chain seq x y z
N MET A 1 18.43 28.91 -30.65
CA MET A 1 16.98 29.22 -30.65
C MET A 1 16.82 30.63 -30.12
N ASP A 2 16.03 31.48 -30.79
CA ASP A 2 15.81 32.85 -30.28
C ASP A 2 14.81 32.84 -29.10
N ALA A 3 14.98 33.76 -28.16
CA ALA A 3 14.18 33.84 -26.94
C ALA A 3 12.69 34.21 -27.18
N ALA A 4 12.36 34.92 -28.26
CA ALA A 4 10.99 35.27 -28.65
C ALA A 4 10.21 34.07 -29.21
N GLY A 5 10.86 33.19 -29.97
CA GLY A 5 10.29 31.91 -30.42
C GLY A 5 9.99 30.96 -29.26
N SER A 6 10.88 30.92 -28.26
CA SER A 6 10.67 30.14 -27.02
C SER A 6 9.52 30.69 -26.17
N ASN A 7 9.43 32.02 -26.01
CA ASN A 7 8.35 32.66 -25.25
C ASN A 7 6.96 32.46 -25.89
N THR A 8 6.87 32.52 -27.23
CA THR A 8 5.62 32.25 -27.95
C THR A 8 5.17 30.80 -27.75
N GLY A 9 6.10 29.84 -27.92
CA GLY A 9 5.81 28.42 -27.69
C GLY A 9 5.34 28.11 -26.28
N GLN A 10 5.96 28.72 -25.25
CA GLN A 10 5.52 28.56 -23.87
C GLN A 10 4.09 29.08 -23.64
N ALA A 11 3.72 30.21 -24.24
CA ALA A 11 2.37 30.76 -24.15
C ALA A 11 1.33 29.84 -24.82
N GLU A 12 1.65 29.28 -25.99
CA GLU A 12 0.79 28.30 -26.68
C GLU A 12 0.57 27.02 -25.86
N VAL A 13 1.63 26.48 -25.25
CA VAL A 13 1.55 25.29 -24.39
C VAL A 13 0.73 25.59 -23.12
N LYS A 14 0.91 26.75 -22.49
CA LYS A 14 0.09 27.18 -21.35
C LYS A 14 -1.40 27.29 -21.72
N ALA A 15 -1.72 27.79 -22.91
CA ALA A 15 -3.09 27.81 -23.41
C ALA A 15 -3.64 26.39 -23.65
N ALA A 16 -2.82 25.47 -24.17
CA ALA A 16 -3.20 24.07 -24.33
C ALA A 16 -3.50 23.39 -22.98
N ILE A 17 -2.67 23.63 -21.96
CA ILE A 17 -2.90 23.14 -20.58
C ILE A 17 -4.22 23.69 -20.04
N ALA A 18 -4.47 25.00 -20.15
CA ALA A 18 -5.70 25.61 -19.66
C ALA A 18 -6.95 25.04 -20.32
N SER A 19 -6.89 24.75 -21.63
CA SER A 19 -7.98 24.09 -22.35
C SER A 19 -8.18 22.64 -21.88
N TRP A 20 -7.10 21.90 -21.67
CA TRP A 20 -7.16 20.53 -21.17
C TRP A 20 -7.75 20.47 -19.75
N LEU A 21 -7.32 21.36 -18.84
CA LEU A 21 -7.89 21.47 -17.49
C LEU A 21 -9.40 21.75 -17.54
N LYS A 22 -9.86 22.60 -18.46
CA LYS A 22 -11.30 22.87 -18.64
C LYS A 22 -12.06 21.59 -19.03
N ALA A 23 -11.49 20.76 -19.90
CA ALA A 23 -12.08 19.47 -20.28
C ALA A 23 -12.09 18.47 -19.10
N VAL A 24 -11.03 18.47 -18.29
CA VAL A 24 -10.96 17.69 -17.05
C VAL A 24 -12.07 18.13 -16.08
N TYR A 25 -12.20 19.43 -15.80
CA TYR A 25 -13.25 19.95 -14.91
C TYR A 25 -14.67 19.69 -15.41
N SER A 26 -14.89 19.60 -16.73
CA SER A 26 -16.19 19.22 -17.29
C SER A 26 -16.47 17.72 -17.22
N ARG A 27 -15.51 16.90 -16.78
CA ARG A 27 -15.58 15.42 -16.74
C ARG A 27 -15.97 14.82 -18.09
N ASP A 28 -15.48 15.43 -19.17
CA ASP A 28 -15.79 15.03 -20.54
C ASP A 28 -14.59 14.27 -21.12
N ALA A 29 -14.64 12.94 -21.05
CA ALA A 29 -13.57 12.08 -21.54
C ALA A 29 -13.31 12.25 -23.06
N ASP A 30 -14.32 12.64 -23.84
CA ASP A 30 -14.17 12.94 -25.27
C ASP A 30 -13.41 14.26 -25.49
N ALA A 31 -13.77 15.30 -24.73
CA ALA A 31 -13.05 16.57 -24.77
C ALA A 31 -11.61 16.43 -24.26
N ILE A 32 -11.39 15.64 -23.20
CA ILE A 32 -10.05 15.39 -22.65
C ILE A 32 -9.18 14.69 -23.69
N ILE A 33 -9.64 13.58 -24.27
CA ILE A 33 -8.80 12.79 -25.17
C ILE A 33 -8.44 13.53 -26.47
N ALA A 34 -9.24 14.53 -26.86
CA ALA A 34 -8.95 15.39 -28.00
C ALA A 34 -7.67 16.23 -27.83
N HIS A 35 -7.15 16.37 -26.60
CA HIS A 35 -5.87 17.02 -26.31
C HIS A 35 -4.65 16.12 -26.50
N TYR A 36 -4.84 14.83 -26.80
CA TYR A 36 -3.75 13.86 -26.88
C TYR A 36 -3.42 13.50 -28.32
N THR A 37 -2.20 13.04 -28.57
CA THR A 37 -1.84 12.43 -29.85
C THR A 37 -2.43 11.03 -29.98
N PRO A 38 -2.72 10.53 -31.20
CA PRO A 38 -3.23 9.16 -31.39
C PRO A 38 -2.32 8.06 -30.83
N ASP A 39 -1.01 8.30 -30.85
CA ASP A 39 0.09 7.43 -30.40
C ASP A 39 0.52 7.66 -28.94
N LEU A 40 -0.29 8.37 -28.15
CA LEU A 40 -0.11 8.59 -26.71
C LEU A 40 0.36 7.35 -25.96
N VAL A 41 1.29 7.55 -25.02
CA VAL A 41 1.57 6.60 -23.94
C VAL A 41 1.41 7.30 -22.59
N ALA A 42 0.62 6.77 -21.68
CA ALA A 42 0.39 7.35 -20.35
C ALA A 42 0.80 6.37 -19.24
N TYR A 43 1.48 6.89 -18.22
CA TYR A 43 1.77 6.22 -16.96
C TYR A 43 0.91 6.87 -15.88
N ASP A 44 -0.31 6.38 -15.70
CA ASP A 44 -1.19 6.92 -14.67
C ASP A 44 -0.82 6.39 -13.28
N ALA A 45 -1.31 7.06 -12.24
CA ALA A 45 -0.99 6.74 -10.84
C ALA A 45 -1.64 5.44 -10.35
N VAL A 46 -2.62 4.90 -11.09
CA VAL A 46 -3.44 3.76 -10.66
C VAL A 46 -3.69 2.75 -11.79
N LEU A 47 -4.06 1.53 -11.38
CA LEU A 47 -4.47 0.40 -12.23
C LEU A 47 -3.34 -0.22 -13.04
N GLN A 48 -3.01 0.33 -14.22
CA GLN A 48 -2.07 -0.30 -15.15
C GLN A 48 -0.71 0.38 -15.13
N LEU A 49 0.35 -0.40 -15.39
CA LEU A 49 1.70 0.15 -15.55
C LEU A 49 1.78 1.21 -16.67
N GLN A 50 0.97 1.04 -17.73
CA GLN A 50 0.86 2.03 -18.80
C GLN A 50 -0.42 1.83 -19.62
N PHE A 51 -0.89 2.91 -20.22
CA PHE A 51 -1.93 2.91 -21.25
C PHE A 51 -1.33 3.34 -22.58
N LYS A 52 -1.70 2.66 -23.66
CA LYS A 52 -1.20 2.94 -25.02
C LYS A 52 -2.35 3.26 -25.95
N GLY A 53 -2.28 4.43 -26.58
CA GLY A 53 -3.28 4.94 -27.51
C GLY A 53 -4.48 5.60 -26.83
N GLN A 54 -5.18 6.43 -27.60
CA GLN A 54 -6.26 7.28 -27.10
C GLN A 54 -7.43 6.49 -26.50
N GLN A 55 -7.84 5.38 -27.13
CA GLN A 55 -9.02 4.63 -26.68
C GLN A 55 -8.79 4.02 -25.29
N ALA A 56 -7.64 3.36 -25.07
CA ALA A 56 -7.29 2.77 -23.79
C ALA A 56 -7.26 3.82 -22.67
N TYR A 57 -6.67 4.99 -22.95
CA TYR A 57 -6.59 6.05 -21.93
C TYR A 57 -7.93 6.77 -21.71
N LYS A 58 -8.75 6.91 -22.74
CA LYS A 58 -10.12 7.43 -22.62
C LYS A 58 -10.99 6.55 -21.72
N ASP A 59 -10.92 5.24 -21.89
CA ASP A 59 -11.69 4.30 -21.07
C ASP A 59 -11.21 4.33 -19.61
N HIS A 60 -9.90 4.51 -19.40
CA HIS A 60 -9.34 4.76 -18.08
C HIS A 60 -9.85 6.06 -17.44
N TRP A 61 -9.88 7.19 -18.17
CA TRP A 61 -10.47 8.44 -17.68
C TRP A 61 -11.92 8.27 -17.21
N LYS A 62 -12.74 7.51 -17.94
CA LYS A 62 -14.11 7.21 -17.54
C LYS A 62 -14.17 6.42 -16.23
N ALA A 63 -13.35 5.38 -16.10
CA ALA A 63 -13.24 4.60 -14.86
C ALA A 63 -12.82 5.47 -13.67
N CYS A 64 -11.86 6.39 -13.87
CA CYS A 64 -11.47 7.35 -12.84
C CYS A 64 -12.63 8.26 -12.41
N PHE A 65 -13.48 8.70 -13.32
CA PHE A 65 -14.65 9.49 -12.96
C PHE A 65 -15.67 8.70 -12.14
N GLU A 66 -15.85 7.41 -12.39
CA GLU A 66 -16.76 6.57 -11.61
C GLU A 66 -16.26 6.35 -10.18
N MET A 67 -14.94 6.33 -9.97
CA MET A 67 -14.33 6.23 -8.64
C MET A 67 -14.48 7.50 -7.79
N CYS A 68 -14.67 8.66 -8.44
CA CYS A 68 -14.85 9.95 -7.77
C CYS A 68 -16.34 10.33 -7.69
N GLY A 69 -17.01 9.93 -6.60
CA GLY A 69 -18.45 10.14 -6.41
C GLY A 69 -18.90 11.59 -6.25
N GLY A 70 -18.06 12.45 -5.65
CA GLY A 70 -18.35 13.87 -5.40
C GLY A 70 -17.76 14.86 -6.42
N PRO A 71 -17.82 16.18 -6.15
CA PRO A 71 -17.11 17.19 -6.92
C PRO A 71 -15.61 16.84 -6.99
N MET A 72 -15.08 16.78 -8.21
CA MET A 72 -13.69 16.42 -8.43
C MET A 72 -12.76 17.57 -8.04
N VAL A 73 -11.71 17.25 -7.29
CA VAL A 73 -10.56 18.12 -7.07
C VAL A 73 -9.52 17.78 -8.12
N PHE A 74 -9.04 18.78 -8.86
CA PHE A 74 -7.98 18.62 -9.86
C PHE A 74 -7.22 19.94 -10.01
N GLU A 75 -6.36 20.26 -9.06
CA GLU A 75 -5.74 21.58 -8.93
C GLU A 75 -4.23 21.50 -9.21
N PRO A 76 -3.75 22.05 -10.33
CA PRO A 76 -2.33 22.09 -10.62
C PRO A 76 -1.62 23.17 -9.77
N LYS A 77 -0.36 22.90 -9.43
CA LYS A 77 0.51 23.82 -8.69
C LYS A 77 1.94 23.73 -9.22
N ASP A 78 2.63 24.86 -9.20
CA ASP A 78 4.04 24.96 -9.59
C ASP A 78 4.35 24.34 -10.96
N LEU A 79 3.49 24.62 -11.95
CA LEU A 79 3.68 24.14 -13.32
C LEU A 79 4.83 24.88 -14.01
N GLU A 80 5.87 24.14 -14.35
CA GLU A 80 6.98 24.60 -15.18
C GLU A 80 6.79 24.12 -16.62
N VAL A 81 7.10 25.00 -17.59
CA VAL A 81 6.94 24.74 -19.03
C VAL A 81 8.24 25.03 -19.73
N GLN A 82 8.79 24.02 -20.40
CA GLN A 82 9.99 24.13 -21.22
C GLN A 82 9.66 23.77 -22.66
N VAL A 83 10.10 24.57 -23.63
CA VAL A 83 9.79 24.40 -25.05
C VAL A 83 11.06 24.44 -25.89
N SER A 84 11.20 23.48 -26.79
CA SER A 84 12.31 23.39 -27.75
C SER A 84 11.79 22.86 -29.09
N GLY A 85 11.63 23.77 -30.05
CA GLY A 85 11.05 23.44 -31.36
C GLY A 85 9.60 22.97 -31.24
N ASP A 86 9.29 21.79 -31.78
CA ASP A 86 7.97 21.17 -31.75
C ASP A 86 7.73 20.25 -30.54
N LEU A 87 8.61 20.31 -29.54
CA LEU A 87 8.48 19.55 -28.29
C LEU A 87 8.38 20.50 -27.10
N ALA A 88 7.57 20.12 -26.13
CA ALA A 88 7.52 20.77 -24.83
C ALA A 88 7.45 19.74 -23.70
N ASN A 89 8.08 20.07 -22.57
CA ASN A 89 7.98 19.32 -21.34
C ASN A 89 7.32 20.20 -20.28
N VAL A 90 6.34 19.63 -19.59
CA VAL A 90 5.60 20.28 -18.51
C VAL A 90 5.69 19.40 -17.28
N HIS A 91 6.01 19.96 -16.12
CA HIS A 91 5.94 19.22 -14.87
C HIS A 91 5.50 20.13 -13.73
N GLY A 92 4.98 19.51 -12.67
CA GLY A 92 4.58 20.20 -11.45
C GLY A 92 3.83 19.26 -10.52
N LEU A 93 3.05 19.84 -9.63
CA LEU A 93 2.20 19.12 -8.70
C LEU A 93 0.74 19.21 -9.13
N ILE A 94 -0.04 18.20 -8.77
CA ILE A 94 -1.48 18.19 -8.98
C ILE A 94 -2.19 17.61 -7.77
N SER A 95 -3.10 18.38 -7.17
CA SER A 95 -3.99 17.89 -6.12
C SER A 95 -5.18 17.22 -6.81
N CYS A 96 -5.33 15.91 -6.62
CA CYS A 96 -6.42 15.14 -7.19
C CYS A 96 -7.26 14.51 -6.08
N GLY A 97 -8.57 14.45 -6.27
CA GLY A 97 -9.47 13.82 -5.31
C GLY A 97 -10.94 14.08 -5.56
N GLY A 98 -11.75 13.85 -4.53
CA GLY A 98 -13.19 14.07 -4.58
C GLY A 98 -13.83 14.06 -3.20
N ALA A 99 -15.10 14.45 -3.13
CA ALA A 99 -15.86 14.33 -1.90
C ALA A 99 -16.39 12.90 -1.69
N ASP A 100 -16.38 12.45 -0.44
CA ASP A 100 -17.08 11.22 -0.01
C ASP A 100 -18.61 11.44 0.11
N GLU A 101 -19.35 10.39 0.47
CA GLU A 101 -20.80 10.44 0.66
C GLU A 101 -21.25 11.46 1.73
N SER A 102 -20.36 11.84 2.66
CA SER A 102 -20.64 12.85 3.68
C SER A 102 -20.39 14.29 3.20
N GLY A 103 -19.89 14.45 1.98
CA GLY A 103 -19.48 15.74 1.42
C GLY A 103 -18.09 16.20 1.86
N LYS A 104 -17.34 15.36 2.60
CA LYS A 104 -15.96 15.67 2.99
C LYS A 104 -15.04 15.45 1.80
N VAL A 105 -14.32 16.50 1.41
CA VAL A 105 -13.33 16.44 0.33
C VAL A 105 -12.08 15.70 0.80
N HIS A 106 -11.69 14.68 0.04
CA HIS A 106 -10.41 13.99 0.15
C HIS A 106 -9.61 14.25 -1.10
N SER A 107 -8.46 14.89 -0.96
CA SER A 107 -7.52 15.09 -2.07
C SER A 107 -6.10 14.87 -1.61
N SER A 108 -5.22 14.60 -2.58
CA SER A 108 -3.82 14.32 -2.33
C SER A 108 -2.97 14.92 -3.44
N TRP A 109 -1.80 15.43 -3.06
CA TRP A 109 -0.83 15.93 -4.01
C TRP A 109 -0.11 14.78 -4.70
N MET A 110 -0.06 14.85 -6.02
CA MET A 110 0.69 13.97 -6.90
C MET A 110 1.66 14.79 -7.75
N ARG A 111 2.62 14.11 -8.35
CA ARG A 111 3.54 14.67 -9.33
C ARG A 111 2.97 14.42 -10.72
N MET A 112 3.05 15.42 -11.58
CA MET A 112 2.63 15.33 -12.98
C MET A 112 3.81 15.66 -13.89
N THR A 113 3.96 14.90 -14.97
CA THR A 113 4.80 15.27 -16.12
C THR A 113 4.03 15.02 -17.39
N SER A 114 3.94 16.01 -18.26
CA SER A 114 3.27 15.92 -19.56
C SER A 114 4.23 16.39 -20.65
N SER A 115 4.51 15.53 -21.61
CA SER A 115 5.28 15.88 -22.80
C SER A 115 4.35 16.17 -23.96
N TYR A 116 4.49 17.34 -24.56
CA TYR A 116 3.68 17.78 -25.70
C TYR A 116 4.49 17.71 -26.99
N ARG A 117 3.78 17.43 -28.09
CA ARG A 117 4.29 17.50 -29.46
C ARG A 117 3.39 18.40 -30.30
N LYS A 118 3.98 19.29 -31.09
CA LYS A 118 3.24 20.12 -32.06
C LYS A 118 2.90 19.29 -33.29
N VAL A 119 1.61 19.09 -33.56
CA VAL A 119 1.08 18.30 -34.69
C VAL A 119 0.07 19.15 -35.44
N GLY A 120 0.32 19.41 -36.73
CA GLY A 120 -0.55 20.26 -37.54
C GLY A 120 -0.76 21.67 -36.96
N GLY A 121 0.27 22.23 -36.32
CA GLY A 121 0.23 23.53 -35.66
C GLY A 121 -0.42 23.52 -34.25
N LYS A 122 -0.93 22.39 -33.77
CA LYS A 122 -1.55 22.25 -32.45
C LYS A 122 -0.64 21.52 -31.48
N TRP A 123 -0.54 22.00 -30.25
CA TRP A 123 0.15 21.26 -29.18
C TRP A 123 -0.77 20.19 -28.62
N LEU A 124 -0.32 18.94 -28.70
CA LEU A 124 -1.03 17.76 -28.19
C LEU A 124 -0.13 17.00 -27.21
N ILE A 125 -0.74 16.41 -26.19
CA ILE A 125 -0.06 15.59 -25.19
C ILE A 125 0.34 14.25 -25.84
N ALA A 126 1.64 14.00 -25.95
CA ALA A 126 2.18 12.75 -26.50
C ALA A 126 2.55 11.74 -25.41
N HIS A 127 2.87 12.21 -24.21
CA HIS A 127 3.14 11.38 -23.05
C HIS A 127 2.65 12.06 -21.77
N GLU A 128 2.16 11.27 -20.83
CA GLU A 128 1.75 11.73 -19.51
C GLU A 128 2.23 10.76 -18.43
N HIS A 129 2.59 11.32 -17.28
CA HIS A 129 2.96 10.57 -16.10
C HIS A 129 2.41 11.23 -14.83
N PHE A 130 1.54 10.49 -14.12
CA PHE A 130 1.07 10.83 -12.78
C PHE A 130 1.63 9.85 -11.76
N SER A 131 1.99 10.33 -10.57
CA SER A 131 2.53 9.46 -9.52
C SER A 131 2.52 10.09 -8.13
N ALA A 132 2.38 9.24 -7.12
CA ALA A 132 2.69 9.57 -5.73
C ALA A 132 3.99 8.85 -5.31
N PRO A 133 4.84 9.45 -4.45
CA PRO A 133 5.91 8.71 -3.81
C PRO A 133 5.34 7.65 -2.86
N PHE A 134 6.15 6.65 -2.49
CA PHE A 134 5.77 5.63 -1.52
C PHE A 134 6.80 5.53 -0.39
N ASP A 135 6.35 5.07 0.76
CA ASP A 135 7.20 4.80 1.92
C ASP A 135 7.91 3.45 1.76
N MET A 136 9.24 3.45 1.82
CA MET A 136 10.05 2.25 1.56
C MET A 136 9.88 1.14 2.61
N MET A 137 9.31 1.46 3.78
CA MET A 137 9.10 0.50 4.87
C MET A 137 7.73 -0.15 4.79
N SER A 138 6.67 0.65 4.69
CA SER A 138 5.28 0.18 4.62
C SER A 138 4.82 -0.15 3.19
N TRP A 139 5.57 0.26 2.17
CA TRP A 139 5.23 0.14 0.75
C TRP A 139 3.92 0.83 0.35
N LYS A 140 3.44 1.76 1.18
CA LYS A 140 2.21 2.53 0.91
C LYS A 140 2.53 3.83 0.19
N ALA A 141 1.64 4.23 -0.71
CA ALA A 141 1.68 5.56 -1.31
C ALA A 141 1.53 6.65 -0.24
N LEU A 142 2.28 7.73 -0.39
CA LEU A 142 2.32 8.88 0.53
C LEU A 142 1.40 9.99 0.03
N PHE A 143 0.13 9.88 0.41
CA PHE A 143 -0.94 10.81 0.02
C PHE A 143 -1.11 12.01 0.95
N ASP A 144 -0.41 12.02 2.09
CA ASP A 144 -0.48 13.03 3.14
C ASP A 144 0.61 14.11 3.03
N LEU A 145 1.48 14.03 2.02
CA LEU A 145 2.50 15.05 1.74
C LEU A 145 1.87 16.35 1.25
N ASP A 146 2.35 17.46 1.80
CA ASP A 146 1.84 18.79 1.54
C ASP A 146 3.01 19.72 1.12
N PRO A 147 3.03 20.24 -0.11
CA PRO A 147 4.08 21.14 -0.57
C PRO A 147 4.13 22.47 0.18
N ASP A 148 3.02 22.91 0.78
CA ASP A 148 3.00 24.13 1.61
C ASP A 148 3.44 23.87 3.06
N HIS A 149 3.43 22.60 3.48
CA HIS A 149 3.78 22.19 4.84
C HIS A 149 4.67 20.93 4.82
N PRO A 150 5.91 21.01 4.29
CA PRO A 150 6.80 19.86 4.16
C PRO A 150 7.19 19.24 5.51
N ASP A 151 7.14 20.04 6.58
CA ASP A 151 7.46 19.63 7.95
C ASP A 151 6.24 19.17 8.76
N LYS A 152 5.07 19.04 8.10
CA LYS A 152 3.84 18.61 8.77
C LYS A 152 4.05 17.24 9.41
N VAL A 153 3.86 17.19 10.73
CA VAL A 153 3.92 15.95 11.48
C VAL A 153 2.80 15.02 11.01
N ARG A 154 3.17 13.82 10.57
CA ARG A 154 2.22 12.80 10.13
C ARG A 154 1.50 12.21 11.34
N ALA A 155 0.18 12.10 11.26
CA ALA A 155 -0.63 11.49 12.31
C ALA A 155 -0.31 9.99 12.48
N ILE A 156 -0.01 9.31 11.37
CA ILE A 156 0.51 7.95 11.34
C ILE A 156 1.99 8.05 10.94
N PRO A 157 2.94 7.63 11.79
CA PRO A 157 4.37 7.71 11.47
C PRO A 157 4.76 6.91 10.21
N SER A 158 5.87 7.28 9.57
CA SER A 158 6.46 6.50 8.46
C SER A 158 6.69 5.05 8.88
N GLY A 159 6.45 4.09 7.98
CA GLY A 159 6.55 2.66 8.28
C GLY A 159 5.40 2.08 9.11
N MET A 160 4.48 2.90 9.64
CA MET A 160 3.40 2.41 10.49
C MET A 160 2.09 2.17 9.73
N SER A 161 1.29 1.25 10.26
CA SER A 161 -0.12 1.09 9.89
C SER A 161 -1.02 1.65 10.98
N SER A 162 -2.29 1.90 10.65
CA SER A 162 -3.29 2.41 11.60
C SER A 162 -3.49 1.49 12.81
N ILE A 163 -3.23 0.20 12.65
CA ILE A 163 -3.20 -0.79 13.72
C ILE A 163 -1.77 -1.34 13.80
N THR A 164 -1.19 -1.30 15.00
CA THR A 164 0.11 -1.93 15.32
C THR A 164 -0.08 -2.77 16.57
N PRO A 165 0.04 -4.11 16.48
CA PRO A 165 -0.14 -4.98 17.64
C PRO A 165 1.03 -4.82 18.61
N HIS A 166 0.71 -5.02 19.87
CA HIS A 166 1.62 -4.97 21.00
C HIS A 166 1.78 -6.39 21.57
N LEU A 167 2.98 -6.95 21.50
CA LEU A 167 3.31 -8.28 22.02
C LEU A 167 4.01 -8.15 23.37
N VAL A 168 3.33 -8.63 24.41
CA VAL A 168 3.91 -8.74 25.75
C VAL A 168 4.60 -10.09 25.84
N CYS A 169 5.88 -10.07 26.21
CA CYS A 169 6.69 -11.29 26.31
C CYS A 169 7.32 -11.40 27.70
N ALA A 170 7.49 -12.63 28.20
CA ALA A 170 8.22 -12.86 29.44
C ALA A 170 9.70 -12.44 29.34
N ASN A 171 10.28 -12.47 28.12
CA ASN A 171 11.56 -11.91 27.77
C ASN A 171 11.52 -11.35 26.34
N ALA A 172 11.25 -10.04 26.21
CA ALA A 172 11.11 -9.37 24.93
C ALA A 172 12.44 -9.30 24.15
N SER A 173 13.60 -9.23 24.82
CA SER A 173 14.89 -9.21 24.12
C SER A 173 15.14 -10.52 23.36
N GLU A 174 14.91 -11.66 24.00
CA GLU A 174 15.02 -12.95 23.32
C GLU A 174 13.94 -13.14 22.24
N ALA A 175 12.73 -12.59 22.47
CA ALA A 175 11.65 -12.63 21.49
C ALA A 175 12.01 -11.87 20.22
N ILE A 176 12.66 -10.72 20.34
CA ILE A 176 13.19 -9.96 19.20
C ILE A 176 14.15 -10.83 18.39
N ASP A 177 15.08 -11.52 19.04
CA ASP A 177 16.05 -12.38 18.36
C ASP A 177 15.40 -13.61 17.73
N PHE A 178 14.37 -14.17 18.36
CA PHE A 178 13.52 -15.20 17.75
C PHE A 178 12.86 -14.68 16.48
N TYR A 179 12.19 -13.51 16.51
CA TYR A 179 11.49 -12.98 15.34
C TYR A 179 12.44 -12.62 14.19
N LYS A 180 13.66 -12.14 14.49
CA LYS A 180 14.73 -11.97 13.48
C LYS A 180 15.05 -13.28 12.79
N ARG A 181 15.27 -14.36 13.55
CA ARG A 181 15.63 -15.68 13.00
C ARG A 181 14.47 -16.39 12.34
N ALA A 182 13.26 -16.29 12.85
CA ALA A 182 12.08 -17.01 12.38
C ALA A 182 11.45 -16.32 11.16
N PHE A 183 11.20 -15.01 11.26
CA PHE A 183 10.40 -14.25 10.30
C PHE A 183 11.19 -13.18 9.56
N GLY A 184 12.51 -13.09 9.79
CA GLY A 184 13.34 -12.05 9.17
C GLY A 184 13.01 -10.66 9.69
N ALA A 185 12.56 -10.55 10.96
CA ALA A 185 12.24 -9.27 11.55
C ALA A 185 13.45 -8.31 11.54
N ILE A 186 13.20 -7.03 11.31
CA ILE A 186 14.18 -5.96 11.38
C ILE A 186 13.87 -5.14 12.63
N GLU A 187 14.87 -5.02 13.51
CA GLU A 187 14.74 -4.19 14.71
C GLU A 187 14.98 -2.72 14.38
N MET A 188 13.97 -1.90 14.62
CA MET A 188 13.97 -0.49 14.24
C MET A 188 14.36 0.39 15.43
N ALA A 189 13.84 0.07 16.61
CA ALA A 189 14.14 0.78 17.83
C ALA A 189 14.01 -0.14 19.06
N ARG A 190 14.81 0.16 20.07
CA ARG A 190 14.80 -0.47 21.39
C ARG A 190 14.95 0.60 22.45
N LEU A 191 14.11 0.51 23.47
CA LEU A 191 14.17 1.30 24.69
C LEU A 191 14.13 0.36 25.90
N GLU A 192 15.23 0.36 26.63
CA GLU A 192 15.37 -0.36 27.90
C GLU A 192 14.92 0.52 29.06
N GLY A 193 14.21 -0.08 30.01
CA GLY A 193 13.89 0.51 31.29
C GLY A 193 15.09 0.45 32.26
N PRO A 194 15.00 1.13 33.42
CA PRO A 194 16.07 1.16 34.41
C PRO A 194 16.48 -0.22 34.97
N ASP A 195 15.59 -1.21 34.88
CA ASP A 195 15.79 -2.59 35.33
C ASP A 195 16.35 -3.51 34.22
N GLY A 196 16.68 -2.95 33.05
CA GLY A 196 17.18 -3.68 31.88
C GLY A 196 16.10 -4.41 31.08
N LYS A 197 14.82 -4.30 31.48
CA LYS A 197 13.70 -4.82 30.68
C LYS A 197 13.43 -3.92 29.48
N ILE A 198 12.90 -4.49 28.41
CA ILE A 198 12.40 -3.76 27.26
C ILE A 198 11.11 -3.05 27.65
N ALA A 199 11.20 -1.74 27.85
CA ALA A 199 10.03 -0.88 28.04
C ALA A 199 9.27 -0.66 26.73
N HIS A 200 10.01 -0.62 25.61
CA HIS A 200 9.44 -0.55 24.27
C HIS A 200 10.47 -1.01 23.24
N ALA A 201 10.06 -1.87 22.32
CA ALA A 201 10.79 -2.15 21.10
C ALA A 201 9.82 -2.16 19.92
N TYR A 202 10.36 -1.90 18.74
CA TYR A 202 9.61 -1.83 17.50
C TYR A 202 10.36 -2.60 16.42
N LEU A 203 9.66 -3.57 15.82
CA LEU A 203 10.17 -4.39 14.72
C LEU A 203 9.31 -4.24 13.47
N HIS A 204 9.95 -4.41 12.32
CA HIS A 204 9.29 -4.68 11.05
C HIS A 204 9.38 -6.15 10.68
N ILE A 205 8.26 -6.72 10.22
CA ILE A 205 8.22 -8.02 9.54
C ILE A 205 7.50 -7.79 8.20
N GLY A 206 8.23 -7.92 7.09
CA GLY A 206 7.75 -7.44 5.80
C GLY A 206 7.39 -5.95 5.86
N ASN A 207 6.19 -5.59 5.41
CA ASN A 207 5.65 -4.23 5.46
C ASN A 207 4.86 -3.92 6.76
N SER A 208 4.82 -4.85 7.71
CA SER A 208 4.04 -4.75 8.95
C SER A 208 4.92 -4.40 10.13
N ALA A 209 4.40 -3.56 11.02
CA ALA A 209 5.04 -3.19 12.28
C ALA A 209 4.44 -4.00 13.44
N ILE A 210 5.28 -4.37 14.40
CA ILE A 210 4.85 -4.89 15.71
C ILE A 210 5.63 -4.19 16.81
N PHE A 211 4.98 -3.96 17.94
CA PHE A 211 5.62 -3.46 19.16
C PHE A 211 5.80 -4.57 20.16
N LEU A 212 6.87 -4.50 20.94
CA LEU A 212 7.20 -5.46 21.97
C LEU A 212 7.59 -4.76 23.26
N PHE A 213 7.26 -5.38 24.38
CA PHE A 213 7.71 -4.97 25.69
C PHE A 213 7.63 -6.16 26.63
N ASP A 214 8.43 -6.10 27.69
CA ASP A 214 8.43 -7.14 28.70
C ASP A 214 7.16 -7.11 29.55
N GLU A 215 6.83 -8.27 30.12
CA GLU A 215 5.79 -8.38 31.14
C GLU A 215 6.02 -7.40 32.29
N ASN A 216 4.96 -6.65 32.59
CA ASN A 216 4.87 -5.74 33.69
C ASN A 216 3.49 -5.85 34.37
N PRO A 217 3.36 -6.73 35.39
CA PRO A 217 2.10 -6.93 36.10
C PRO A 217 1.54 -5.65 36.75
N GLN A 218 2.41 -4.69 37.11
CA GLN A 218 1.96 -3.41 37.70
C GLN A 218 1.15 -2.57 36.70
N TRP A 219 1.36 -2.76 35.40
CA TRP A 219 0.64 -2.07 34.33
C TRP A 219 -0.41 -2.97 33.66
N GLY A 220 -0.71 -4.14 34.24
CA GLY A 220 -1.60 -5.13 33.63
C GLY A 220 -1.05 -5.76 32.35
N ALA A 221 0.25 -5.64 32.09
CA ALA A 221 0.91 -6.19 30.92
C ALA A 221 1.37 -7.63 31.20
N GLN A 222 0.60 -8.59 30.73
CA GLN A 222 0.91 -10.02 30.87
C GLN A 222 0.96 -10.68 29.50
N GLY A 223 1.96 -11.52 29.28
CA GLY A 223 2.12 -12.29 28.05
C GLY A 223 1.28 -13.57 28.08
N PRO A 224 1.19 -14.26 26.94
CA PRO A 224 0.37 -15.46 26.80
C PRO A 224 0.72 -16.59 27.78
N LEU A 225 2.00 -16.75 28.12
CA LEU A 225 2.44 -17.79 29.07
C LEU A 225 1.87 -17.53 30.48
N ALA A 226 1.92 -16.29 30.96
CA ALA A 226 1.34 -15.92 32.26
C ALA A 226 -0.19 -16.04 32.26
N LEU A 227 -0.83 -15.69 31.13
CA LEU A 227 -2.28 -15.79 30.93
C LEU A 227 -2.77 -17.21 30.62
N LYS A 228 -1.86 -18.15 30.33
CA LYS A 228 -2.14 -19.52 29.89
C LYS A 228 -3.00 -19.58 28.62
N GLY A 229 -2.80 -18.63 27.72
CA GLY A 229 -3.49 -18.57 26.43
C GLY A 229 -3.27 -17.24 25.70
N THR A 230 -3.52 -17.25 24.39
CA THR A 230 -3.54 -16.05 23.56
C THR A 230 -4.86 -15.97 22.80
N PRO A 231 -5.65 -14.90 22.96
CA PRO A 231 -6.92 -14.73 22.25
C PRO A 231 -6.73 -14.19 20.82
N VAL A 232 -5.52 -13.74 20.48
CA VAL A 232 -5.19 -13.16 19.17
C VAL A 232 -4.20 -14.07 18.45
N SER A 233 -4.41 -14.24 17.14
CA SER A 233 -3.43 -14.82 16.23
C SER A 233 -2.97 -13.74 15.25
N LEU A 234 -1.66 -13.63 15.06
CA LEU A 234 -1.07 -12.77 14.03
C LEU A 234 -1.03 -13.54 12.72
N HIS A 235 -1.64 -12.98 11.67
CA HIS A 235 -1.66 -13.58 10.34
C HIS A 235 -0.58 -12.98 9.47
N LEU A 236 0.40 -13.80 9.08
CA LEU A 236 1.56 -13.39 8.32
C LEU A 236 1.52 -14.02 6.92
N TYR A 237 1.24 -13.20 5.92
CA TYR A 237 1.46 -13.60 4.53
C TYR A 237 2.95 -13.57 4.19
N VAL A 238 3.40 -14.60 3.48
CA VAL A 238 4.77 -14.81 3.02
C VAL A 238 4.77 -15.39 1.61
N ASP A 239 5.86 -15.20 0.88
CA ASP A 239 6.02 -15.79 -0.46
C ASP A 239 6.00 -17.33 -0.44
N ASN A 240 6.41 -17.95 0.68
CA ASN A 240 6.40 -19.40 0.84
C ASN A 240 6.12 -19.82 2.30
N ALA A 241 4.89 -20.27 2.57
CA ALA A 241 4.42 -20.67 3.89
C ALA A 241 5.16 -21.90 4.44
N ASP A 242 5.50 -22.88 3.60
CA ASP A 242 6.23 -24.09 4.01
C ASP A 242 7.64 -23.76 4.50
N GLU A 243 8.36 -22.89 3.78
CA GLU A 243 9.70 -22.44 4.18
C GLU A 243 9.67 -21.59 5.45
N ALA A 244 8.71 -20.66 5.54
CA ALA A 244 8.53 -19.84 6.74
C ALA A 244 8.22 -20.68 7.99
N ALA A 245 7.32 -21.66 7.87
CA ALA A 245 7.01 -22.59 8.96
C ALA A 245 8.23 -23.38 9.41
N LYS A 246 8.98 -23.98 8.45
CA LYS A 246 10.21 -24.72 8.75
C LYS A 246 11.24 -23.85 9.47
N LYS A 247 11.44 -22.61 9.01
CA LYS A 247 12.38 -21.66 9.61
C LYS A 247 11.96 -21.26 11.03
N ALA A 248 10.67 -21.01 11.25
CA ALA A 248 10.15 -20.69 12.58
C ALA A 248 10.28 -21.85 13.56
N VAL A 249 9.96 -23.08 13.12
CA VAL A 249 10.13 -24.29 13.94
C VAL A 249 11.60 -24.51 14.28
N ALA A 250 12.51 -24.37 13.31
CA ALA A 250 13.95 -24.44 13.57
C ALA A 250 14.45 -23.36 14.54
N ALA A 251 13.78 -22.21 14.60
CA ALA A 251 14.09 -21.14 15.55
C ALA A 251 13.48 -21.34 16.95
N GLY A 252 12.62 -22.35 17.14
CA GLY A 252 12.02 -22.72 18.43
C GLY A 252 10.50 -22.64 18.49
N ALA A 253 9.81 -22.32 17.40
CA ALA A 253 8.35 -22.34 17.37
C ALA A 253 7.80 -23.78 17.44
N LYS A 254 6.63 -23.94 18.05
CA LYS A 254 5.86 -25.18 18.01
C LYS A 254 4.90 -25.16 16.83
N GLN A 255 4.94 -26.19 15.98
CA GLN A 255 3.90 -26.39 14.97
C GLN A 255 2.59 -26.78 15.65
N VAL A 256 1.51 -26.06 15.34
CA VAL A 256 0.18 -26.35 15.89
C VAL A 256 -0.79 -26.84 14.82
N MET A 257 -0.64 -26.35 13.59
CA MET A 257 -1.36 -26.88 12.43
C MET A 257 -0.37 -26.95 11.29
N GLU A 258 -0.11 -28.15 10.77
CA GLU A 258 0.76 -28.37 9.61
C GLU A 258 0.34 -27.51 8.42
N VAL A 259 1.31 -27.14 7.59
CA VAL A 259 1.04 -26.30 6.42
C VAL A 259 0.19 -27.10 5.41
N GLN A 260 -0.98 -26.54 5.18
CA GLN A 260 -2.17 -26.95 4.45
C GLN A 260 -2.51 -26.26 3.14
N ASP A 261 -3.10 -26.91 2.14
CA ASP A 261 -3.90 -26.17 1.15
C ASP A 261 -5.30 -25.99 1.73
N MET A 262 -5.77 -24.75 1.81
CA MET A 262 -7.03 -24.41 2.45
C MET A 262 -8.12 -24.10 1.44
N PHE A 263 -9.36 -24.38 1.83
CA PHE A 263 -10.54 -24.20 0.98
C PHE A 263 -10.79 -22.75 0.54
N TRP A 264 -10.13 -21.78 1.17
CA TRP A 264 -10.18 -20.36 0.83
C TRP A 264 -9.02 -19.89 -0.06
N GLY A 265 -8.19 -20.80 -0.57
CA GLY A 265 -7.19 -20.50 -1.61
C GLY A 265 -5.79 -20.19 -1.10
N ASP A 266 -5.50 -20.42 0.18
CA ASP A 266 -4.16 -20.24 0.74
C ASP A 266 -3.47 -21.57 1.05
N ARG A 267 -2.14 -21.56 0.91
CA ARG A 267 -1.23 -22.48 1.58
C ARG A 267 -0.99 -21.96 3.00
N TYR A 268 -1.52 -22.60 4.04
CA TYR A 268 -1.66 -22.04 5.39
C TYR A 268 -1.24 -23.01 6.49
N GLY A 269 -0.54 -22.52 7.52
CA GLY A 269 -0.27 -23.27 8.76
C GLY A 269 -0.33 -22.38 10.00
N MET A 270 -0.33 -23.00 11.18
CA MET A 270 -0.29 -22.29 12.47
C MET A 270 0.86 -22.73 13.35
N LEU A 271 1.46 -21.75 14.01
CA LEU A 271 2.60 -21.88 14.90
C LEU A 271 2.30 -21.19 16.23
N GLU A 272 2.95 -21.66 17.28
CA GLU A 272 3.02 -20.98 18.58
C GLU A 272 4.49 -20.66 18.84
N ASP A 273 4.80 -19.39 19.08
CA ASP A 273 6.18 -18.98 19.36
C ASP A 273 6.58 -19.34 20.82
N PRO A 274 7.88 -19.27 21.17
CA PRO A 274 8.35 -19.62 22.51
C PRO A 274 7.73 -18.79 23.65
N TYR A 275 7.09 -17.66 23.33
CA TYR A 275 6.48 -16.74 24.28
C TYR A 275 4.95 -16.91 24.31
N GLY A 276 4.44 -17.93 23.62
CA GLY A 276 3.04 -18.35 23.61
C GLY A 276 2.14 -17.53 22.68
N HIS A 277 2.67 -16.64 21.85
CA HIS A 277 1.86 -15.94 20.85
C HIS A 277 1.56 -16.86 19.67
N ARG A 278 0.37 -16.70 19.10
CA ARG A 278 -0.09 -17.47 17.95
C ARG A 278 0.19 -16.74 16.66
N TRP A 279 0.79 -17.48 15.74
CA TRP A 279 1.07 -17.02 14.39
C TRP A 279 0.40 -17.97 13.40
N SER A 280 -0.13 -17.40 12.33
CA SER A 280 -0.41 -18.15 11.11
C SER A 280 0.49 -17.66 10.01
N VAL A 281 0.97 -18.59 9.19
CA VAL A 281 1.76 -18.29 7.99
C VAL A 281 0.98 -18.74 6.78
N ALA A 282 0.87 -17.85 5.78
CA ALA A 282 0.05 -18.09 4.62
C ALA A 282 0.73 -17.64 3.33
N THR A 283 0.50 -18.37 2.24
CA THR A 283 0.79 -17.93 0.88
C THR A 283 -0.50 -18.04 0.08
N HIS A 284 -0.93 -16.95 -0.54
CA HIS A 284 -2.10 -17.01 -1.43
C HIS A 284 -1.74 -17.76 -2.70
N ILE A 285 -2.45 -18.84 -3.01
CA ILE A 285 -2.15 -19.72 -4.15
C ILE A 285 -3.27 -19.77 -5.19
N LYS A 286 -4.49 -19.32 -4.85
CA LYS A 286 -5.64 -19.36 -5.76
C LYS A 286 -6.73 -18.33 -5.42
N ASP A 287 -7.09 -17.50 -6.40
CA ASP A 287 -8.29 -16.68 -6.35
C ASP A 287 -9.56 -17.56 -6.46
N LEU A 288 -10.52 -17.35 -5.57
CA LEU A 288 -11.79 -18.08 -5.50
C LEU A 288 -12.97 -17.13 -5.31
N SER A 289 -14.10 -17.44 -5.92
CA SER A 289 -15.34 -16.69 -5.69
C SER A 289 -15.91 -17.01 -4.30
N PRO A 290 -16.74 -16.11 -3.71
CA PRO A 290 -17.44 -16.39 -2.45
C PRO A 290 -18.26 -17.69 -2.50
N GLU A 291 -18.88 -18.03 -3.64
CA GLU A 291 -19.63 -19.27 -3.82
C GLU A 291 -18.73 -20.50 -3.82
N GLU A 292 -17.56 -20.44 -4.45
CA GLU A 292 -16.58 -21.53 -4.46
C GLU A 292 -16.06 -21.80 -3.04
N ILE A 293 -15.70 -20.74 -2.31
CA ILE A 293 -15.25 -20.82 -0.90
C ILE A 293 -16.35 -21.45 -0.05
N LYS A 294 -17.60 -20.98 -0.18
CA LYS A 294 -18.73 -21.51 0.58
C LYS A 294 -18.89 -23.01 0.35
N LYS A 295 -18.95 -23.44 -0.91
CA LYS A 295 -19.11 -24.86 -1.27
C LYS A 295 -17.96 -25.72 -0.76
N ALA A 296 -16.73 -25.23 -0.85
CA ALA A 296 -15.56 -25.94 -0.36
C ALA A 296 -15.53 -26.02 1.19
N SER A 297 -16.00 -24.98 1.87
CA SER A 297 -16.10 -24.94 3.34
C SER A 297 -17.07 -25.99 3.89
N GLU A 298 -18.21 -26.21 3.23
CA GLU A 298 -19.21 -27.20 3.65
C GLU A 298 -18.61 -28.61 3.68
N THR A 299 -17.80 -28.95 2.66
CA THR A 299 -17.10 -30.23 2.60
C THR A 299 -16.12 -30.37 3.77
N MET A 300 -15.35 -29.31 4.08
CA MET A 300 -14.33 -29.35 5.13
C MET A 300 -14.93 -29.40 6.54
N PHE A 301 -16.02 -28.68 6.80
CA PHE A 301 -16.70 -28.71 8.10
C PHE A 301 -17.39 -30.05 8.36
N THR A 302 -17.91 -30.72 7.32
CA THR A 302 -18.45 -32.09 7.46
C THR A 302 -17.38 -33.15 7.71
N ALA A 303 -16.12 -32.87 7.34
CA ALA A 303 -14.98 -33.76 7.50
C ALA A 303 -14.22 -33.59 8.84
N GLY A 304 -14.71 -32.75 9.78
CA GLY A 304 -14.10 -32.57 11.10
C GLY A 304 -13.28 -31.29 11.30
N GLY A 305 -13.26 -30.38 10.32
CA GLY A 305 -12.61 -29.07 10.44
C GLY A 305 -11.09 -29.09 10.25
N CYS A 306 -10.48 -27.90 10.23
CA CYS A 306 -9.08 -27.71 9.79
C CYS A 306 -8.02 -28.10 10.83
N ALA A 307 -8.44 -28.36 12.08
CA ALA A 307 -7.57 -28.90 13.10
C ALA A 307 -7.50 -30.42 12.92
N GLY A 308 -6.38 -30.91 12.40
CA GLY A 308 -6.07 -32.35 12.48
C GLY A 308 -6.26 -32.83 13.91
N GLU A 309 -6.82 -34.04 14.08
CA GLU A 309 -7.20 -34.67 15.34
C GLU A 309 -6.30 -34.24 16.50
N ALA A 310 -6.69 -33.18 17.22
CA ALA A 310 -6.04 -32.81 18.46
C ALA A 310 -6.38 -33.94 19.43
N GLN A 311 -5.40 -34.80 19.68
CA GLN A 311 -5.49 -35.96 20.57
C GLN A 311 -6.34 -35.62 21.80
N GLN A 312 -7.55 -36.16 21.82
CA GLN A 312 -8.29 -36.39 23.05
C GLN A 312 -7.52 -37.45 23.82
N THR A 313 -6.57 -37.04 24.65
CA THR A 313 -6.10 -37.88 25.76
C THR A 313 -6.44 -37.16 27.05
N ALA A 314 -7.53 -37.64 27.66
CA ALA A 314 -7.83 -37.44 29.07
C ALA A 314 -6.78 -38.13 29.96
#